data_AF-A9GAE3-F1
#
_entry.id   AF-A9GAE3-F1
#
_cell.length_a   1.000
_cell.length_b   1.000
_cell.length_c   1.000
_cell.angle_alpha   90.00
_cell.angle_beta   90.00
_cell.angle_gamma   90.00
#
_symmetry.space_group_name_H-M   'P 1'
#
loop_
_entity.id
_entity.type
_entity.pdbx_description
1 polymer ?
#
loop_
_entity_poly.entity_id
_entity_poly.type
_entity_poly.pdbx_seq_one_letter_code
_entity_poly.pdbx_strand_id
1 'polypeptide(L)'
;MRINDQAGPSTVSLGKRSQRTFGFLSCVTALLLGACSGEDPDAGGSGGAGGSVSSTSTTTSSLTGTSAGPSTSGAGAGDASTSTATTGSSSSTGDPAGGTGGSSGTGDTHPKDHCVDGYDPHPSDATMKDGAAEFVKNNQIDLTVQPEVIAWMEENEWQAAHFEWHSIRRCNGGMGMSRVNICRSAVPVPADQECKTTGDGYQFLAMHRHMIQSLKQLWPKHSEQFEGFKKFPTTAEELPQQWRSDFRPWSATTLANAKIGDEIDKPENLSRFPDEGALGMWLQCFAGQAIPGTNQQASGLHGDLHFKWVRSQNTDHGLGNQFTNIDNYMFWKLHGWIDNVWEKYRVAKGMSPTDQKLKDAVAAQCYEMDAIAQVINPDLKPDTDPGDPLPGESGVFHETIRPIFESAIHKCSGCHAAPSTGPAAGLSLGGDISSTDIVAGLVNKTAKGGGQFKLVVPGNPDQSWLYLKVAGTAGSAGCRPSAGGTCQTGVMPQAADGKPTVTSAELAALRQWIQSGAPAPTKN
;
A
#
# COMPACT_ATOMS: atom_id res chain seq x y z
N MET A 1 -72.84 -22.82 25.93
CA MET A 1 -73.31 -21.44 26.22
C MET A 1 -73.02 -20.61 24.97
N ARG A 2 -74.07 -20.18 24.25
CA ARG A 2 -74.00 -19.32 23.06
C ARG A 2 -74.20 -17.86 23.47
N ILE A 3 -73.42 -16.93 22.90
CA ILE A 3 -73.75 -15.56 22.44
C ILE A 3 -72.67 -15.23 21.37
N ASN A 4 -72.95 -15.18 20.05
CA ASN A 4 -73.29 -14.02 19.18
C ASN A 4 -72.47 -12.74 19.46
N ASP A 5 -72.10 -11.84 18.56
CA ASP A 5 -72.22 -11.65 17.10
C ASP A 5 -71.24 -10.51 16.71
N GLN A 6 -70.75 -10.59 15.47
CA GLN A 6 -70.51 -9.53 14.47
C GLN A 6 -70.10 -8.09 14.87
N ALA A 7 -69.01 -7.63 14.26
CA ALA A 7 -68.97 -6.37 13.49
C ALA A 7 -67.77 -6.34 12.51
N GLY A 8 -68.05 -6.27 11.21
CA GLY A 8 -67.27 -5.48 10.23
C GLY A 8 -68.22 -4.42 9.65
N PRO A 9 -67.94 -3.71 8.54
CA PRO A 9 -66.70 -3.46 7.79
C PRO A 9 -66.48 -1.95 7.50
N SER A 10 -65.39 -1.57 6.81
CA SER A 10 -65.40 -0.41 5.90
C SER A 10 -64.26 -0.48 4.86
N THR A 11 -64.67 -0.46 3.61
CA THR A 11 -63.89 -0.43 2.37
C THR A 11 -64.02 0.95 1.71
N VAL A 12 -62.91 1.58 1.31
CA VAL A 12 -62.74 2.53 0.16
C VAL A 12 -61.22 2.57 -0.10
N SER A 13 -60.59 2.06 -1.18
CA SER A 13 -60.70 2.19 -2.65
C SER A 13 -60.27 3.53 -3.26
N LEU A 14 -59.26 3.43 -4.15
CA LEU A 14 -58.85 4.30 -5.26
C LEU A 14 -57.96 5.54 -4.99
N GLY A 15 -56.74 5.46 -5.52
CA GLY A 15 -55.85 6.59 -5.78
C GLY A 15 -54.64 6.21 -6.63
N LYS A 16 -54.86 5.88 -7.92
CA LYS A 16 -53.81 5.82 -8.96
C LYS A 16 -52.94 7.08 -8.92
N ARG A 17 -51.61 6.95 -8.89
CA ARG A 17 -50.71 7.90 -9.58
C ARG A 17 -49.34 7.29 -9.89
N SER A 18 -49.12 7.19 -11.20
CA SER A 18 -47.86 7.26 -11.94
C SER A 18 -46.72 6.32 -11.56
N GLN A 19 -46.59 5.28 -12.38
CA GLN A 19 -45.31 4.73 -12.80
C GLN A 19 -44.34 5.88 -13.16
N ARG A 20 -43.16 5.85 -12.55
CA ARG A 20 -41.92 6.33 -13.20
C ARG A 20 -40.90 5.21 -13.08
N THR A 21 -40.95 4.37 -14.10
CA THR A 21 -39.88 3.47 -14.49
C THR A 21 -38.62 4.31 -14.73
N PHE A 22 -37.69 4.36 -13.79
CA PHE A 22 -36.30 4.67 -14.10
C PHE A 22 -35.62 3.35 -14.42
N GLY A 23 -35.77 2.92 -15.67
CA GLY A 23 -34.84 1.96 -16.26
C GLY A 23 -33.51 2.66 -16.41
N PHE A 24 -32.60 2.43 -15.46
CA PHE A 24 -31.18 2.70 -15.70
C PHE A 24 -30.67 1.62 -16.64
N LEU A 25 -30.66 1.97 -17.92
CA LEU A 25 -29.93 1.29 -18.96
C LEU A 25 -28.44 1.41 -18.61
N SER A 26 -27.85 0.34 -18.08
CA SER A 26 -26.38 0.21 -17.97
C SER A 26 -25.79 0.17 -19.38
N CYS A 27 -25.43 1.33 -19.91
CA CYS A 27 -24.60 1.43 -21.10
C CYS A 27 -23.16 1.07 -20.73
N VAL A 28 -22.82 -0.20 -20.95
CA VAL A 28 -21.44 -0.66 -21.15
C VAL A 28 -20.86 0.14 -22.32
N THR A 29 -20.01 1.12 -22.02
CA THR A 29 -19.16 1.76 -23.03
C THR A 29 -17.75 1.26 -22.81
N ALA A 30 -17.49 0.04 -23.29
CA ALA A 30 -16.15 -0.44 -23.56
C ALA A 30 -15.68 0.22 -24.86
N LEU A 31 -14.81 1.21 -24.76
CA LEU A 31 -14.17 1.84 -25.91
C LEU A 31 -13.01 0.95 -26.38
N LEU A 32 -13.33 0.12 -27.37
CA LEU A 32 -12.41 -0.54 -28.29
C LEU A 32 -12.04 0.42 -29.42
N LEU A 33 -10.78 0.83 -29.51
CA LEU A 33 -10.09 1.33 -30.70
C LEU A 33 -8.59 1.04 -30.49
N GLY A 34 -7.83 0.33 -31.32
CA GLY A 34 -8.08 -0.41 -32.55
C GLY A 34 -6.73 -0.97 -33.01
N ALA A 35 -6.64 -2.26 -33.31
CA ALA A 35 -5.44 -2.87 -33.89
C ALA A 35 -5.82 -4.08 -34.76
N CYS A 36 -5.96 -3.82 -36.07
CA CYS A 36 -5.89 -4.69 -37.25
C CYS A 36 -6.08 -3.71 -38.42
N SER A 37 -5.29 -3.57 -39.48
CA SER A 37 -4.28 -4.38 -40.16
C SER A 37 -3.87 -3.56 -41.42
N GLY A 38 -2.64 -3.67 -41.92
CA GLY A 38 -2.32 -3.23 -43.30
C GLY A 38 -0.86 -2.78 -43.55
N GLU A 39 -0.04 -3.74 -43.95
CA GLU A 39 0.96 -3.71 -45.05
C GLU A 39 1.84 -2.45 -45.31
N ASP A 40 3.17 -2.65 -45.24
CA ASP A 40 4.26 -1.95 -45.96
C ASP A 40 4.19 -2.21 -47.50
N PRO A 41 4.94 -1.55 -48.43
CA PRO A 41 6.15 -0.72 -48.26
C PRO A 41 6.27 0.56 -49.17
N ASP A 42 7.41 1.25 -49.02
CA ASP A 42 8.13 2.15 -49.96
C ASP A 42 7.69 3.62 -50.15
N ALA A 43 8.55 4.55 -49.70
CA ALA A 43 9.32 5.44 -50.58
C ALA A 43 10.17 6.49 -49.81
N GLY A 44 11.49 6.38 -50.00
CA GLY A 44 12.53 7.42 -50.18
C GLY A 44 12.41 8.84 -49.59
N GLY A 45 13.53 9.35 -49.05
CA GLY A 45 13.77 10.80 -48.96
C GLY A 45 14.89 11.26 -48.05
N SER A 46 16.05 11.52 -48.66
CA SER A 46 17.31 12.11 -48.17
C SER A 46 17.25 13.47 -47.45
N GLY A 47 18.29 13.75 -46.64
CA GLY A 47 18.94 15.07 -46.47
C GLY A 47 18.45 15.86 -45.26
N GLY A 48 19.26 16.57 -44.47
CA GLY A 48 20.66 16.98 -44.61
C GLY A 48 21.10 17.77 -43.37
N ALA A 49 22.40 18.03 -43.30
CA ALA A 49 23.13 18.66 -42.20
C ALA A 49 22.99 20.20 -42.13
N GLY A 50 23.38 20.76 -40.97
CA GLY A 50 23.69 22.17 -40.73
C GLY A 50 23.28 22.57 -39.31
N GLY A 51 24.12 22.95 -38.35
CA GLY A 51 25.45 23.55 -38.42
C GLY A 51 25.33 25.07 -38.28
N SER A 52 25.54 25.62 -37.07
CA SER A 52 26.10 26.97 -36.82
C SER A 52 26.15 27.27 -35.30
N VAL A 53 27.31 27.42 -34.64
CA VAL A 53 28.06 28.68 -34.33
C VAL A 53 27.17 29.81 -33.74
N SER A 54 27.47 30.61 -32.70
CA SER A 54 28.67 31.04 -31.94
C SER A 54 28.16 31.70 -30.63
N SER A 55 28.84 31.77 -29.49
CA SER A 55 29.84 32.79 -29.10
C SER A 55 30.03 32.68 -27.56
N THR A 56 31.23 32.52 -26.99
CA THR A 56 32.32 33.48 -26.68
C THR A 56 32.06 34.48 -25.55
N SER A 57 32.56 34.18 -24.35
CA SER A 57 33.27 35.07 -23.38
C SER A 57 33.78 34.14 -22.26
N THR A 58 35.06 33.91 -21.94
CA THR A 58 36.29 34.70 -21.78
C THR A 58 36.25 35.69 -20.60
N THR A 59 36.68 35.22 -19.43
CA THR A 59 37.69 35.84 -18.53
C THR A 59 37.98 34.87 -17.37
N THR A 60 39.11 34.16 -17.40
CA THR A 60 40.33 34.41 -16.58
C THR A 60 40.09 34.61 -15.08
N SER A 61 40.53 33.65 -14.27
CA SER A 61 41.65 33.86 -13.33
C SER A 61 42.12 32.55 -12.72
N SER A 62 43.42 32.34 -12.90
CA SER A 62 44.32 31.40 -12.23
C SER A 62 44.20 31.40 -10.71
N LEU A 63 44.41 30.25 -10.08
CA LEU A 63 45.42 30.09 -9.02
C LEU A 63 45.73 28.60 -8.79
N THR A 64 47.02 28.32 -8.96
CA THR A 64 47.79 27.13 -8.62
C THR A 64 47.77 26.83 -7.11
N GLY A 65 47.80 25.54 -6.75
CA GLY A 65 47.93 25.12 -5.35
C GLY A 65 48.14 23.61 -5.19
N THR A 66 49.21 23.09 -5.78
CA THR A 66 49.73 21.73 -5.53
C THR A 66 50.50 21.72 -4.21
N SER A 67 50.13 20.87 -3.27
CA SER A 67 51.01 20.48 -2.17
C SER A 67 50.77 19.02 -1.79
N ALA A 68 51.72 18.19 -2.20
CA ALA A 68 51.97 16.87 -1.64
C ALA A 68 52.67 17.00 -0.27
N GLY A 69 52.38 16.06 0.64
CA GLY A 69 53.06 15.91 1.93
C GLY A 69 52.66 14.58 2.59
N PRO A 70 53.59 13.66 2.87
CA PRO A 70 53.31 12.26 3.24
C PRO A 70 53.50 11.94 4.74
N SER A 71 53.28 10.66 5.08
CA SER A 71 53.61 9.93 6.34
C SER A 71 52.67 10.22 7.53
N THR A 72 52.22 9.25 8.33
CA THR A 72 52.98 8.17 9.01
C THR A 72 52.15 6.92 9.35
N SER A 73 52.88 5.81 9.38
CA SER A 73 52.66 4.50 10.01
C SER A 73 51.92 4.45 11.36
N GLY A 74 51.15 3.38 11.56
CA GLY A 74 50.69 2.91 12.87
C GLY A 74 50.22 1.45 12.80
N ALA A 75 51.15 0.52 12.97
CA ALA A 75 50.87 -0.89 13.17
C ALA A 75 50.36 -1.12 14.61
N GLY A 76 49.35 -1.99 14.76
CA GLY A 76 48.84 -2.43 16.05
C GLY A 76 48.16 -3.79 15.90
N ALA A 77 48.94 -4.85 16.13
CA ALA A 77 48.47 -6.20 16.33
C ALA A 77 47.71 -6.31 17.67
N GLY A 78 46.73 -7.22 17.73
CA GLY A 78 45.99 -7.50 18.96
C GLY A 78 44.93 -8.58 18.78
N ASP A 79 45.40 -9.83 18.81
CA ASP A 79 44.80 -11.06 19.31
C ASP A 79 43.31 -11.41 19.12
N ALA A 80 43.17 -12.52 18.37
CA ALA A 80 42.41 -13.73 18.67
C ALA A 80 41.58 -13.77 19.97
N SER A 81 40.30 -14.10 19.81
CA SER A 81 39.66 -15.05 20.72
C SER A 81 38.63 -15.91 19.99
N THR A 82 38.96 -17.19 19.95
CA THR A 82 38.17 -18.34 19.55
C THR A 82 37.08 -18.65 20.58
N SER A 83 35.84 -18.90 20.11
CA SER A 83 34.92 -19.80 20.83
C SER A 83 34.00 -20.52 19.85
N THR A 84 34.48 -21.70 19.47
CA THR A 84 33.78 -23.00 19.47
C THR A 84 32.31 -23.04 19.04
N ALA A 85 32.11 -23.69 17.90
CA ALA A 85 30.86 -24.30 17.48
C ALA A 85 30.50 -25.48 18.39
N THR A 86 29.22 -25.60 18.75
CA THR A 86 28.63 -26.85 19.24
C THR A 86 27.47 -27.21 18.34
N THR A 87 27.73 -28.15 17.44
CA THR A 87 26.75 -28.98 16.74
C THR A 87 25.99 -29.84 17.75
N GLY A 88 24.66 -29.78 17.69
CA GLY A 88 23.76 -30.68 18.39
C GLY A 88 22.54 -30.96 17.54
N SER A 89 22.65 -31.94 16.64
CA SER A 89 21.51 -32.57 15.98
C SER A 89 20.82 -33.51 16.96
N SER A 90 19.50 -33.36 17.12
CA SER A 90 18.65 -34.46 17.58
C SER A 90 17.25 -34.29 16.99
N SER A 91 16.96 -35.18 16.06
CA SER A 91 15.64 -35.56 15.56
C SER A 91 14.80 -36.20 16.66
N SER A 92 13.55 -35.78 16.82
CA SER A 92 12.49 -36.62 17.38
C SER A 92 11.13 -36.24 16.81
N THR A 93 10.56 -37.20 16.09
CA THR A 93 9.16 -37.32 15.69
C THR A 93 8.22 -37.34 16.90
N GLY A 94 7.10 -36.62 16.82
CA GLY A 94 6.01 -36.68 17.81
C GLY A 94 4.83 -35.80 17.41
N ASP A 95 3.78 -36.46 16.93
CA ASP A 95 2.45 -35.96 16.52
C ASP A 95 1.62 -35.36 17.69
N PRO A 96 0.44 -34.74 17.42
CA PRO A 96 0.04 -33.48 18.01
C PRO A 96 -0.78 -33.62 19.30
N ALA A 97 -0.57 -32.69 20.23
CA ALA A 97 -1.48 -32.46 21.34
C ALA A 97 -2.04 -31.04 21.23
N GLY A 98 -3.37 -30.94 21.15
CA GLY A 98 -4.11 -29.69 21.16
C GLY A 98 -3.83 -28.90 22.44
N GLY A 99 -3.38 -27.67 22.25
CA GLY A 99 -3.24 -26.68 23.31
C GLY A 99 -4.14 -25.49 23.01
N THR A 100 -5.23 -25.37 23.76
CA THR A 100 -5.97 -24.12 23.95
C THR A 100 -5.04 -23.11 24.61
N GLY A 101 -4.41 -22.24 23.81
CA GLY A 101 -3.56 -21.15 24.27
C GLY A 101 -4.40 -19.99 24.77
N GLY A 102 -4.90 -20.08 26.00
CA GLY A 102 -5.27 -18.90 26.77
C GLY A 102 -3.99 -18.18 27.17
N SER A 103 -3.67 -17.08 26.49
CA SER A 103 -2.53 -16.22 26.82
C SER A 103 -2.80 -15.50 28.13
N SER A 104 -2.24 -16.02 29.22
CA SER A 104 -2.07 -15.30 30.49
C SER A 104 -0.60 -14.90 30.63
N GLY A 105 -0.21 -13.89 29.85
CA GLY A 105 1.11 -13.27 29.93
C GLY A 105 1.00 -11.85 30.48
N THR A 106 1.47 -11.64 31.71
CA THR A 106 1.81 -10.32 32.23
C THR A 106 2.99 -9.76 31.41
N GLY A 107 2.74 -8.80 30.52
CA GLY A 107 3.76 -8.07 29.77
C GLY A 107 3.12 -7.14 28.74
N ASP A 108 3.33 -5.82 28.91
CA ASP A 108 2.96 -4.71 28.02
C ASP A 108 1.72 -4.91 27.12
N THR A 109 0.56 -4.42 27.59
CA THR A 109 -0.69 -4.32 26.84
C THR A 109 -0.61 -3.25 25.76
N HIS A 110 0.22 -3.46 24.74
CA HIS A 110 0.06 -2.71 23.50
C HIS A 110 -1.22 -3.22 22.81
N PRO A 111 -2.17 -2.35 22.45
CA PRO A 111 -3.30 -2.73 21.60
C PRO A 111 -2.75 -3.45 20.36
N LYS A 112 -3.31 -4.62 20.05
CA LYS A 112 -2.87 -5.42 18.91
C LYS A 112 -3.08 -4.63 17.62
N ASP A 113 -2.01 -4.46 16.84
CA ASP A 113 -2.04 -3.78 15.55
C ASP A 113 -2.05 -4.85 14.46
N HIS A 114 -3.22 -5.12 13.86
CA HIS A 114 -3.34 -6.21 12.89
C HIS A 114 -2.47 -6.02 11.63
N CYS A 115 -2.04 -4.80 11.30
CA CYS A 115 -1.16 -4.55 10.15
C CYS A 115 0.29 -4.97 10.43
N VAL A 116 0.68 -5.05 11.71
CA VAL A 116 2.04 -5.43 12.15
C VAL A 116 2.04 -6.84 12.76
N ASP A 117 1.09 -7.10 13.64
CA ASP A 117 0.95 -8.32 14.44
C ASP A 117 0.15 -9.40 13.70
N GLY A 118 -0.59 -9.03 12.66
CA GLY A 118 -1.47 -9.91 11.90
C GLY A 118 -2.83 -10.13 12.56
N TYR A 119 -3.71 -10.85 11.88
CA TYR A 119 -5.04 -11.19 12.37
C TYR A 119 -5.03 -12.45 13.24
N ASP A 120 -5.92 -12.50 14.24
CA ASP A 120 -6.27 -13.78 14.86
C ASP A 120 -7.14 -14.61 13.91
N PRO A 121 -7.10 -15.96 13.99
CA PRO A 121 -7.99 -16.80 13.22
C PRO A 121 -9.45 -16.43 13.49
N HIS A 122 -10.20 -16.18 12.42
CA HIS A 122 -11.60 -15.86 12.46
C HIS A 122 -12.40 -17.07 12.98
N PRO A 123 -13.43 -16.89 13.83
CA PRO A 123 -14.19 -18.02 14.40
C PRO A 123 -14.76 -19.00 13.36
N SER A 124 -15.09 -18.50 12.16
CA SER A 124 -15.60 -19.35 11.07
C SER A 124 -14.56 -20.28 10.45
N ASP A 125 -13.25 -20.10 10.69
CA ASP A 125 -12.21 -21.04 10.24
C ASP A 125 -12.41 -22.46 10.81
N ALA A 126 -13.15 -22.61 11.91
CA ALA A 126 -13.50 -23.92 12.44
C ALA A 126 -14.63 -24.64 11.68
N THR A 127 -15.44 -23.91 10.90
CA THR A 127 -16.70 -24.42 10.33
C THR A 127 -16.86 -24.15 8.83
N MET A 128 -16.02 -23.29 8.26
CA MET A 128 -16.03 -22.96 6.84
C MET A 128 -15.72 -24.21 6.00
N LYS A 129 -16.29 -24.27 4.80
CA LYS A 129 -16.02 -25.38 3.87
C LYS A 129 -14.72 -25.18 3.12
N ASP A 130 -14.06 -26.29 2.78
CA ASP A 130 -12.89 -26.27 1.91
C ASP A 130 -13.23 -25.88 0.47
N GLY A 131 -12.30 -25.20 -0.20
CA GLY A 131 -12.41 -24.83 -1.61
C GLY A 131 -13.41 -23.70 -1.91
N ALA A 132 -13.75 -23.53 -3.19
CA ALA A 132 -14.62 -22.46 -3.65
C ALA A 132 -16.12 -22.76 -3.42
N ALA A 133 -16.94 -21.71 -3.32
CA ALA A 133 -18.40 -21.81 -3.37
C ALA A 133 -18.92 -21.57 -4.81
N GLU A 134 -19.90 -22.35 -5.25
CA GLU A 134 -20.57 -22.11 -6.53
C GLU A 134 -21.60 -20.99 -6.38
N PHE A 135 -21.52 -19.99 -7.25
CA PHE A 135 -22.50 -18.92 -7.36
C PHE A 135 -23.17 -18.98 -8.73
N VAL A 136 -24.50 -19.17 -8.76
CA VAL A 136 -25.25 -19.37 -10.00
C VAL A 136 -26.18 -18.19 -10.27
N LYS A 137 -25.99 -17.52 -11.42
CA LYS A 137 -26.88 -16.47 -11.90
C LYS A 137 -27.13 -16.64 -13.39
N ASN A 138 -28.38 -16.47 -13.83
CA ASN A 138 -28.81 -16.61 -15.22
C ASN A 138 -28.29 -17.90 -15.90
N ASN A 139 -28.31 -19.03 -15.17
CA ASN A 139 -27.81 -20.33 -15.61
C ASN A 139 -26.30 -20.38 -15.95
N GLN A 140 -25.52 -19.39 -15.55
CA GLN A 140 -24.06 -19.41 -15.63
C GLN A 140 -23.48 -19.58 -14.23
N ILE A 141 -22.66 -20.61 -14.05
CA ILE A 141 -21.95 -20.88 -12.80
C ILE A 141 -20.67 -20.03 -12.76
N ASP A 142 -20.44 -19.38 -11.64
CA ASP A 142 -19.16 -18.77 -11.27
C ASP A 142 -18.70 -19.31 -9.90
N LEU A 143 -17.47 -18.99 -9.49
CA LEU A 143 -16.88 -19.43 -8.24
C LEU A 143 -16.52 -18.23 -7.37
N THR A 144 -17.00 -18.23 -6.13
CA THR A 144 -16.63 -17.25 -5.11
C THR A 144 -15.78 -17.90 -4.02
N VAL A 145 -15.13 -17.09 -3.19
CA VAL A 145 -14.72 -17.54 -1.85
C VAL A 145 -15.96 -17.93 -1.04
N GLN A 146 -15.75 -18.62 0.10
CA GLN A 146 -16.86 -19.03 0.94
C GLN A 146 -17.63 -17.82 1.50
N PRO A 147 -18.96 -17.95 1.73
CA PRO A 147 -19.80 -16.84 2.19
C PRO A 147 -19.30 -16.16 3.48
N GLU A 148 -18.65 -16.91 4.37
CA GLU A 148 -18.07 -16.37 5.60
C GLU A 148 -16.93 -15.38 5.34
N VAL A 149 -16.14 -15.61 4.28
CA VAL A 149 -15.08 -14.68 3.85
C VAL A 149 -15.70 -13.42 3.24
N ILE A 150 -16.74 -13.57 2.41
CA ILE A 150 -17.46 -12.44 1.80
C ILE A 150 -18.07 -11.56 2.89
N ALA A 151 -18.78 -12.17 3.85
CA ALA A 151 -19.39 -11.44 4.96
C ALA A 151 -18.37 -10.66 5.78
N TRP A 152 -17.22 -11.27 6.11
CA TRP A 152 -16.14 -10.59 6.80
C TRP A 152 -15.58 -9.41 5.97
N MET A 153 -15.35 -9.60 4.67
CA MET A 153 -14.89 -8.52 3.79
C MET A 153 -15.92 -7.37 3.73
N GLU A 154 -17.22 -7.68 3.68
CA GLU A 154 -18.29 -6.67 3.70
C GLU A 154 -18.32 -5.90 5.03
N GLU A 155 -18.23 -6.60 6.16
CA GLU A 155 -18.17 -6.00 7.50
C GLU A 155 -16.98 -5.06 7.69
N ASN A 156 -15.88 -5.33 6.97
CA ASN A 156 -14.65 -4.53 7.01
C ASN A 156 -14.52 -3.56 5.81
N GLU A 157 -15.55 -3.41 4.97
CA GLU A 157 -15.56 -2.57 3.76
C GLU A 157 -14.45 -2.89 2.74
N TRP A 158 -13.90 -4.11 2.75
CA TRP A 158 -12.74 -4.49 1.93
C TRP A 158 -13.02 -4.38 0.42
N GLN A 159 -14.21 -4.76 -0.03
CA GLN A 159 -14.60 -4.65 -1.44
C GLN A 159 -14.53 -3.19 -1.93
N ALA A 160 -15.15 -2.29 -1.17
CA ALA A 160 -15.18 -0.88 -1.50
C ALA A 160 -13.80 -0.23 -1.32
N ALA A 161 -13.07 -0.58 -0.27
CA ALA A 161 -11.73 -0.07 -0.02
C ALA A 161 -10.73 -0.49 -1.09
N HIS A 162 -10.75 -1.75 -1.54
CA HIS A 162 -9.93 -2.22 -2.66
C HIS A 162 -10.21 -1.43 -3.94
N PHE A 163 -11.48 -1.18 -4.25
CA PHE A 163 -11.85 -0.33 -5.39
C PHE A 163 -11.30 1.10 -5.26
N GLU A 164 -11.50 1.73 -4.10
CA GLU A 164 -11.03 3.10 -3.86
C GLU A 164 -9.50 3.21 -3.79
N TRP A 165 -8.80 2.15 -3.36
CA TRP A 165 -7.34 2.05 -3.37
C TRP A 165 -6.77 2.13 -4.80
N HIS A 166 -7.43 1.51 -5.77
CA HIS A 166 -7.10 1.71 -7.18
C HIS A 166 -7.45 3.13 -7.65
N SER A 167 -8.58 3.68 -7.18
CA SER A 167 -9.06 4.98 -7.63
C SER A 167 -8.24 6.16 -7.13
N ILE A 168 -7.71 6.10 -5.90
CA ILE A 168 -6.86 7.16 -5.34
C ILE A 168 -5.52 7.30 -6.09
N ARG A 169 -5.06 6.21 -6.72
CA ARG A 169 -3.88 6.21 -7.62
C ARG A 169 -4.17 6.77 -9.00
N ARG A 170 -5.42 7.09 -9.33
CA ARG A 170 -5.84 7.68 -10.62
C ARG A 170 -6.21 9.17 -10.52
N CYS A 171 -6.05 9.78 -9.35
CA CYS A 171 -6.48 11.16 -9.10
C CYS A 171 -5.79 12.18 -10.01
N ASN A 172 -4.50 12.02 -10.30
CA ASN A 172 -3.74 12.95 -11.15
C ASN A 172 -3.91 12.69 -12.66
N GLY A 173 -4.67 11.64 -13.04
CA GLY A 173 -4.90 11.23 -14.43
C GLY A 173 -6.29 11.56 -14.98
N GLY A 174 -7.20 12.14 -14.18
CA GLY A 174 -8.52 12.60 -14.63
C GLY A 174 -9.57 11.51 -14.91
N MET A 175 -9.30 10.25 -14.55
CA MET A 175 -10.21 9.11 -14.81
C MET A 175 -10.47 8.23 -13.57
N GLY A 176 -10.28 8.76 -12.36
CA GLY A 176 -10.62 8.04 -11.13
C GLY A 176 -12.14 7.92 -10.97
N MET A 177 -12.69 6.71 -11.10
CA MET A 177 -14.05 6.42 -10.67
C MET A 177 -14.05 6.23 -9.16
N SER A 178 -14.83 7.00 -8.41
CA SER A 178 -14.88 6.90 -6.95
C SER A 178 -16.31 7.02 -6.45
N ARG A 179 -16.69 6.19 -5.48
CA ARG A 179 -17.96 6.22 -4.75
C ARG A 179 -17.97 7.32 -3.69
N VAL A 180 -16.81 7.59 -3.09
CA VAL A 180 -16.66 8.51 -1.94
C VAL A 180 -15.87 9.78 -2.27
N ASN A 181 -15.57 10.00 -3.55
CA ASN A 181 -14.71 11.10 -4.01
C ASN A 181 -13.34 11.07 -3.32
N ILE A 182 -12.69 9.89 -3.36
CA ILE A 182 -11.50 9.56 -2.58
C ILE A 182 -10.35 10.56 -2.81
N CYS A 183 -10.23 11.11 -4.02
CA CYS A 183 -9.25 12.13 -4.39
C CYS A 183 -9.36 13.46 -3.63
N ARG A 184 -10.48 13.68 -2.93
CA ARG A 184 -10.74 14.86 -2.08
C ARG A 184 -11.04 14.47 -0.63
N SER A 185 -10.82 13.21 -0.26
CA SER A 185 -11.05 12.73 1.09
C SER A 185 -9.90 13.13 2.03
N ALA A 186 -9.96 12.67 3.28
CA ALA A 186 -8.88 12.85 4.24
C ALA A 186 -7.66 11.94 3.94
N VAL A 187 -7.84 10.87 3.16
CA VAL A 187 -6.73 9.97 2.80
C VAL A 187 -5.79 10.70 1.84
N PRO A 188 -4.48 10.78 2.15
CA PRO A 188 -3.52 11.42 1.26
C PRO A 188 -3.47 10.72 -0.11
N VAL A 189 -3.55 11.50 -1.19
CA VAL A 189 -3.32 10.98 -2.54
C VAL A 189 -1.86 10.52 -2.66
N PRO A 190 -1.58 9.24 -2.97
CA PRO A 190 -0.21 8.74 -3.08
C PRO A 190 0.57 9.50 -4.17
N ALA A 191 1.83 9.81 -3.90
CA ALA A 191 2.70 10.46 -4.88
C ALA A 191 2.95 9.56 -6.12
N ASP A 192 3.02 8.25 -5.87
CA ASP A 192 3.09 7.22 -6.90
C ASP A 192 1.67 6.95 -7.43
N GLN A 193 1.42 7.37 -8.66
CA GLN A 193 0.12 7.23 -9.33
C GLN A 193 0.16 6.04 -10.30
N GLU A 194 -1.01 5.48 -10.57
CA GLU A 194 -1.17 4.23 -11.32
C GLU A 194 -0.42 4.28 -12.65
N CYS A 195 0.52 3.36 -12.78
CA CYS A 195 1.37 3.19 -13.95
C CYS A 195 2.19 4.44 -14.32
N LYS A 196 2.48 5.35 -13.38
CA LYS A 196 3.30 6.56 -13.63
C LYS A 196 4.73 6.42 -13.13
N THR A 197 4.94 5.72 -12.03
CA THR A 197 6.24 5.55 -11.39
C THR A 197 6.43 4.09 -11.00
N THR A 198 7.69 3.63 -10.87
CA THR A 198 7.96 2.28 -10.37
C THR A 198 7.54 2.10 -8.92
N GLY A 199 7.41 3.20 -8.14
CA GLY A 199 6.84 3.15 -6.79
C GLY A 199 5.41 2.60 -6.76
N ASP A 200 4.59 2.90 -7.77
CA ASP A 200 3.22 2.37 -7.89
C ASP A 200 3.23 0.86 -8.09
N GLY A 201 4.09 0.36 -8.98
CA GLY A 201 4.24 -1.08 -9.20
C GLY A 201 4.64 -1.82 -7.93
N TYR A 202 5.48 -1.22 -7.08
CA TYR A 202 5.85 -1.81 -5.79
C TYR A 202 4.67 -1.81 -4.80
N GLN A 203 3.89 -0.73 -4.75
CA GLN A 203 2.69 -0.64 -3.91
C GLN A 203 1.61 -1.62 -4.34
N PHE A 204 1.40 -1.81 -5.65
CA PHE A 204 0.51 -2.84 -6.19
C PHE A 204 0.88 -4.24 -5.70
N LEU A 205 2.16 -4.61 -5.79
CA LEU A 205 2.64 -5.89 -5.29
C LEU A 205 2.43 -6.03 -3.77
N ALA A 206 2.79 -5.00 -3.00
CA ALA A 206 2.66 -5.01 -1.55
C ALA A 206 1.21 -5.08 -1.07
N MET A 207 0.29 -4.36 -1.72
CA MET A 207 -1.13 -4.33 -1.34
C MET A 207 -1.82 -5.67 -1.58
N HIS A 208 -1.59 -6.29 -2.74
CA HIS A 208 -2.18 -7.60 -3.03
C HIS A 208 -1.57 -8.69 -2.15
N ARG A 209 -0.28 -8.58 -1.80
CA ARG A 209 0.35 -9.45 -0.79
C ARG A 209 -0.28 -9.27 0.60
N HIS A 210 -0.54 -8.03 1.03
CA HIS A 210 -1.26 -7.76 2.27
C HIS A 210 -2.60 -8.51 2.28
N MET A 211 -3.43 -8.33 1.26
CA MET A 211 -4.74 -8.99 1.20
C MET A 211 -4.65 -10.51 1.30
N ILE A 212 -3.73 -11.13 0.54
CA ILE A 212 -3.51 -12.59 0.58
C ILE A 212 -3.04 -13.05 1.98
N GLN A 213 -2.11 -12.33 2.59
CA GLN A 213 -1.58 -12.69 3.92
C GLN A 213 -2.66 -12.58 5.00
N SER A 214 -3.47 -11.52 4.99
CA SER A 214 -4.55 -11.31 5.95
C SER A 214 -5.56 -12.45 5.90
N LEU A 215 -6.04 -12.84 4.71
CA LEU A 215 -7.02 -13.92 4.60
C LEU A 215 -6.43 -15.29 5.01
N LYS A 216 -5.14 -15.53 4.76
CA LYS A 216 -4.47 -16.74 5.28
C LYS A 216 -4.32 -16.75 6.80
N GLN A 217 -4.21 -15.58 7.44
CA GLN A 217 -4.16 -15.46 8.91
C GLN A 217 -5.55 -15.63 9.54
N LEU A 218 -6.58 -15.07 8.91
CA LEU A 218 -7.97 -15.21 9.34
C LEU A 218 -8.50 -16.63 9.16
N TRP A 219 -8.13 -17.32 8.08
CA TRP A 219 -8.57 -18.70 7.81
C TRP A 219 -7.39 -19.65 7.56
N PRO A 220 -6.56 -19.94 8.57
CA PRO A 220 -5.35 -20.75 8.39
C PRO A 220 -5.65 -22.19 7.99
N LYS A 221 -6.77 -22.78 8.43
CA LYS A 221 -7.16 -24.15 8.03
C LYS A 221 -7.63 -24.23 6.58
N HIS A 222 -8.00 -23.09 5.99
CA HIS A 222 -8.48 -22.97 4.63
C HIS A 222 -7.59 -22.05 3.77
N SER A 223 -6.32 -21.93 4.16
CA SER A 223 -5.36 -21.05 3.50
C SER A 223 -5.10 -21.41 2.03
N GLU A 224 -5.41 -22.66 1.62
CA GLU A 224 -5.36 -23.11 0.23
C GLU A 224 -6.31 -22.35 -0.68
N GLN A 225 -7.41 -21.78 -0.15
CA GLN A 225 -8.31 -20.93 -0.94
C GLN A 225 -7.61 -19.67 -1.46
N PHE A 226 -6.64 -19.16 -0.70
CA PHE A 226 -5.88 -17.96 -1.03
C PHE A 226 -4.48 -18.26 -1.60
N GLU A 227 -4.13 -19.54 -1.77
CA GLU A 227 -2.95 -19.93 -2.53
C GLU A 227 -3.16 -19.72 -4.03
N GLY A 228 -2.20 -19.05 -4.65
CA GLY A 228 -2.17 -18.81 -6.08
C GLY A 228 -1.86 -20.02 -6.93
N PHE A 229 -2.06 -19.89 -8.24
CA PHE A 229 -1.47 -20.86 -9.17
C PHE A 229 0.05 -20.85 -9.06
N LYS A 230 0.66 -22.04 -9.09
CA LYS A 230 2.12 -22.20 -9.06
C LYS A 230 2.80 -21.75 -10.36
N LYS A 231 2.03 -21.70 -11.45
CA LYS A 231 2.41 -21.26 -12.78
C LYS A 231 1.22 -20.64 -13.48
N PHE A 232 1.43 -19.89 -14.54
CA PHE A 232 0.34 -19.30 -15.30
C PHE A 232 -0.56 -20.40 -15.91
N PRO A 233 -1.89 -20.32 -15.80
CA PRO A 233 -2.78 -21.32 -16.35
C PRO A 233 -2.81 -21.23 -17.87
N THR A 234 -2.25 -22.22 -18.55
CA THR A 234 -2.10 -22.32 -20.01
C THR A 234 -3.08 -23.28 -20.66
N THR A 235 -3.72 -24.18 -19.90
CA THR A 235 -4.72 -25.12 -20.41
C THR A 235 -6.00 -25.12 -19.56
N ALA A 236 -7.06 -25.73 -20.09
CA ALA A 236 -8.34 -25.81 -19.39
C ALA A 236 -8.26 -26.70 -18.14
N GLU A 237 -7.45 -27.76 -18.15
CA GLU A 237 -7.34 -28.75 -17.08
C GLU A 237 -6.75 -28.16 -15.81
N GLU A 238 -5.97 -27.09 -15.94
CA GLU A 238 -5.32 -26.34 -14.85
C GLU A 238 -6.31 -25.46 -14.07
N LEU A 239 -7.54 -25.30 -14.59
CA LEU A 239 -8.60 -24.51 -13.98
C LEU A 239 -9.58 -25.36 -13.17
N PRO A 240 -10.34 -24.73 -12.26
CA PRO A 240 -11.52 -25.36 -11.65
C PRO A 240 -12.46 -25.94 -12.70
N GLN A 241 -13.11 -27.06 -12.37
CA GLN A 241 -13.94 -27.82 -13.30
C GLN A 241 -15.02 -26.95 -13.98
N GLN A 242 -15.64 -26.05 -13.21
CA GLN A 242 -16.70 -25.12 -13.62
C GLN A 242 -16.24 -24.07 -14.65
N TRP A 243 -14.93 -23.91 -14.83
CA TRP A 243 -14.32 -22.93 -15.72
C TRP A 243 -13.71 -23.53 -16.99
N ARG A 244 -13.58 -24.86 -17.05
CA ARG A 244 -12.91 -25.55 -18.17
C ARG A 244 -13.64 -25.36 -19.50
N SER A 245 -14.97 -25.36 -19.49
CA SER A 245 -15.80 -25.16 -20.70
C SER A 245 -15.63 -23.78 -21.34
N ASP A 246 -15.29 -22.79 -20.53
CA ASP A 246 -15.17 -21.40 -20.94
C ASP A 246 -13.72 -21.00 -21.23
N PHE A 247 -12.79 -21.94 -21.07
CA PHE A 247 -11.40 -21.75 -21.49
C PHE A 247 -11.35 -21.39 -22.98
N ARG A 248 -10.57 -20.35 -23.28
CA ARG A 248 -10.15 -19.98 -24.64
C ARG A 248 -8.62 -19.92 -24.65
N PRO A 249 -7.93 -20.32 -25.73
CA PRO A 249 -6.48 -20.17 -25.80
C PRO A 249 -6.03 -18.73 -25.56
N TRP A 250 -4.90 -18.55 -24.89
CA TRP A 250 -4.27 -17.25 -24.73
C TRP A 250 -3.59 -16.79 -26.03
N SER A 251 -3.40 -15.48 -26.17
CA SER A 251 -2.58 -14.94 -27.27
C SER A 251 -1.13 -15.40 -27.13
N ALA A 252 -0.39 -15.48 -28.24
CA ALA A 252 1.03 -15.80 -28.21
C ALA A 252 1.84 -14.80 -27.36
N THR A 253 1.46 -13.51 -27.40
CA THR A 253 2.07 -12.46 -26.58
C THR A 253 1.83 -12.69 -25.09
N THR A 254 0.59 -13.00 -24.70
CA THR A 254 0.25 -13.30 -23.29
C THR A 254 1.01 -14.52 -22.79
N LEU A 255 1.11 -15.59 -23.59
CA LEU A 255 1.88 -16.79 -23.23
C LEU A 255 3.38 -16.50 -23.09
N ALA A 256 3.95 -15.67 -23.98
CA ALA A 256 5.35 -15.27 -23.90
C ALA A 256 5.63 -14.45 -22.63
N ASN A 257 4.75 -13.50 -22.30
CA ASN A 257 4.85 -12.71 -21.07
C ASN A 257 4.66 -13.58 -19.81
N ALA A 258 3.65 -14.45 -19.80
CA ALA A 258 3.42 -15.39 -18.71
C ALA A 258 4.65 -16.27 -18.43
N LYS A 259 5.31 -16.75 -19.49
CA LYS A 259 6.55 -17.51 -19.37
C LYS A 259 7.68 -16.71 -18.71
N ILE A 260 7.82 -15.41 -19.03
CA ILE A 260 8.79 -14.53 -18.35
C ILE A 260 8.49 -14.46 -16.85
N GLY A 261 7.22 -14.38 -16.46
CA GLY A 261 6.80 -14.40 -15.05
C GLY A 261 7.09 -15.73 -14.36
N ASP A 262 6.70 -16.86 -14.98
CA ASP A 262 6.91 -18.20 -14.44
C ASP A 262 8.39 -18.53 -14.21
N GLU A 263 9.25 -18.00 -15.09
CA GLU A 263 10.71 -18.18 -15.14
C GLU A 263 11.48 -16.89 -14.76
N ILE A 264 10.89 -16.05 -13.91
CA ILE A 264 11.45 -14.72 -13.55
C ILE A 264 12.83 -14.79 -12.86
N ASP A 265 13.15 -15.94 -12.28
CA ASP A 265 14.40 -16.27 -11.62
C ASP A 265 15.56 -16.55 -12.59
N LYS A 266 15.27 -16.77 -13.89
CA LYS A 266 16.33 -16.95 -14.90
C LYS A 266 17.10 -15.65 -15.14
N PRO A 267 18.44 -15.68 -15.33
CA PRO A 267 19.26 -14.48 -15.48
C PRO A 267 18.76 -13.50 -16.55
N GLU A 268 18.29 -14.00 -17.69
CA GLU A 268 17.76 -13.20 -18.80
C GLU A 268 16.42 -12.52 -18.51
N ASN A 269 15.65 -13.01 -17.54
CA ASN A 269 14.39 -12.40 -17.10
C ASN A 269 14.64 -11.49 -15.89
N LEU A 270 15.44 -11.96 -14.95
CA LEU A 270 15.83 -11.23 -13.74
C LEU A 270 16.54 -9.90 -14.04
N SER A 271 17.32 -9.85 -15.12
CA SER A 271 18.04 -8.65 -15.57
C SER A 271 17.16 -7.62 -16.29
N ARG A 272 15.92 -7.98 -16.67
CA ARG A 272 14.96 -7.05 -17.31
C ARG A 272 14.47 -5.98 -16.36
N PHE A 273 14.40 -6.31 -15.08
CA PHE A 273 13.83 -5.45 -14.05
C PHE A 273 14.93 -5.03 -13.07
N PRO A 274 15.20 -3.71 -12.96
CA PRO A 274 16.20 -3.21 -12.02
C PRO A 274 15.75 -3.35 -10.56
N ASP A 275 14.45 -3.22 -10.29
CA ASP A 275 13.86 -3.29 -8.96
C ASP A 275 12.46 -3.92 -9.00
N GLU A 276 11.89 -4.12 -7.80
CA GLU A 276 10.56 -4.70 -7.61
C GLU A 276 9.45 -3.83 -8.18
N GLY A 277 9.65 -2.51 -8.21
CA GLY A 277 8.68 -1.56 -8.74
C GLY A 277 8.53 -1.64 -10.25
N ALA A 278 9.65 -1.81 -10.96
CA ALA A 278 9.66 -2.07 -12.40
C ALA A 278 8.99 -3.40 -12.75
N LEU A 279 9.20 -4.46 -11.95
CA LEU A 279 8.49 -5.73 -12.10
C LEU A 279 6.98 -5.55 -11.87
N GLY A 280 6.59 -4.86 -10.80
CA GLY A 280 5.19 -4.59 -10.48
C GLY A 280 4.47 -3.82 -11.59
N MET A 281 5.08 -2.76 -12.12
CA MET A 281 4.54 -2.03 -13.28
C MET A 281 4.43 -2.93 -14.51
N TRP A 282 5.41 -3.81 -14.74
CA TRP A 282 5.37 -4.74 -15.86
C TRP A 282 4.19 -5.70 -15.77
N LEU A 283 3.83 -6.16 -14.58
CA LEU A 283 2.69 -7.05 -14.33
C LEU A 283 1.35 -6.32 -14.40
N GLN A 284 1.23 -5.16 -13.74
CA GLN A 284 -0.02 -4.43 -13.51
C GLN A 284 -0.51 -3.65 -14.73
N CYS A 285 0.40 -2.97 -15.43
CA CYS A 285 0.05 -1.91 -16.36
C CYS A 285 -0.37 -2.42 -17.73
N PHE A 286 -1.07 -1.55 -18.48
CA PHE A 286 -1.56 -1.86 -19.82
C PHE A 286 -0.42 -2.27 -20.76
N ALA A 287 -0.69 -3.27 -21.59
CA ALA A 287 0.28 -3.79 -22.56
C ALA A 287 0.88 -2.67 -23.41
N GLY A 288 2.20 -2.66 -23.55
CA GLY A 288 2.94 -1.68 -24.36
C GLY A 288 3.30 -0.38 -23.64
N GLN A 289 2.79 -0.14 -22.43
CA GLN A 289 3.14 1.06 -21.67
C GLN A 289 4.62 1.04 -21.24
N ALA A 290 5.36 2.11 -21.53
CA ALA A 290 6.77 2.21 -21.16
C ALA A 290 6.94 2.25 -19.63
N ILE A 291 7.95 1.51 -19.13
CA ILE A 291 8.27 1.46 -17.70
C ILE A 291 9.44 2.42 -17.43
N PRO A 292 9.23 3.50 -16.62
CA PRO A 292 10.26 4.49 -16.34
C PRO A 292 11.57 3.89 -15.85
N GLY A 293 12.68 4.37 -16.38
CA GLY A 293 14.02 3.90 -16.01
C GLY A 293 14.42 2.54 -16.60
N THR A 294 13.62 1.97 -17.52
CA THR A 294 13.92 0.69 -18.17
C THR A 294 13.68 0.73 -19.68
N ASN A 295 14.19 -0.26 -20.40
CA ASN A 295 13.85 -0.51 -21.82
C ASN A 295 12.66 -1.47 -21.98
N GLN A 296 11.94 -1.78 -20.90
CA GLN A 296 10.80 -2.70 -20.93
C GLN A 296 9.49 -1.94 -21.19
N GLN A 297 8.53 -2.67 -21.74
CA GLN A 297 7.14 -2.25 -21.83
C GLN A 297 6.29 -3.19 -20.98
N ALA A 298 5.25 -2.67 -20.36
CA ALA A 298 4.33 -3.44 -19.53
C ALA A 298 3.65 -4.55 -20.33
N SER A 299 3.37 -5.65 -19.64
CA SER A 299 2.89 -6.90 -20.24
C SER A 299 1.39 -6.94 -20.49
N GLY A 300 0.60 -6.18 -19.72
CA GLY A 300 -0.86 -6.31 -19.68
C GLY A 300 -1.38 -7.54 -18.93
N LEU A 301 -0.52 -8.34 -18.30
CA LEU A 301 -0.91 -9.62 -17.69
C LEU A 301 -2.01 -9.49 -16.64
N HIS A 302 -1.93 -8.50 -15.74
CA HIS A 302 -2.97 -8.27 -14.73
C HIS A 302 -4.36 -8.02 -15.38
N GLY A 303 -4.43 -7.17 -16.40
CA GLY A 303 -5.67 -6.93 -17.13
C GLY A 303 -6.18 -8.19 -17.84
N ASP A 304 -5.29 -8.90 -18.54
CA ASP A 304 -5.58 -10.17 -19.22
C ASP A 304 -6.18 -11.21 -18.25
N LEU A 305 -5.64 -11.29 -17.03
CA LEU A 305 -6.11 -12.18 -15.97
C LEU A 305 -7.52 -11.81 -15.48
N HIS A 306 -7.85 -10.52 -15.34
CA HIS A 306 -9.20 -10.12 -14.97
C HIS A 306 -10.21 -10.33 -16.11
N PHE A 307 -9.87 -9.90 -17.33
CA PHE A 307 -10.83 -9.80 -18.42
C PHE A 307 -11.13 -11.11 -19.13
N LYS A 308 -10.17 -12.06 -19.18
CA LYS A 308 -10.37 -13.36 -19.84
C LYS A 308 -11.58 -14.12 -19.29
N TRP A 309 -11.82 -13.96 -18.00
CA TRP A 309 -12.70 -14.81 -17.22
C TRP A 309 -14.04 -14.16 -16.90
N VAL A 310 -14.35 -13.03 -17.53
CA VAL A 310 -15.62 -12.33 -17.30
C VAL A 310 -16.80 -13.20 -17.72
N ARG A 311 -17.66 -13.49 -16.74
CA ARG A 311 -18.92 -14.21 -16.90
C ARG A 311 -20.04 -13.23 -17.24
N SER A 312 -20.29 -12.98 -18.52
CA SER A 312 -21.23 -11.92 -18.95
C SER A 312 -22.67 -12.12 -18.47
N GLN A 313 -23.08 -13.33 -18.10
CA GLN A 313 -24.41 -13.63 -17.55
C GLN A 313 -24.40 -13.75 -16.02
N ASN A 314 -23.22 -13.68 -15.38
CA ASN A 314 -23.03 -13.78 -13.93
C ASN A 314 -21.94 -12.79 -13.46
N THR A 315 -22.27 -11.51 -13.41
CA THR A 315 -21.28 -10.43 -13.17
C THR A 315 -21.21 -9.96 -11.72
N ASP A 316 -22.06 -10.47 -10.83
CA ASP A 316 -22.21 -9.92 -9.47
C ASP A 316 -20.92 -10.01 -8.67
N HIS A 317 -20.26 -11.15 -8.72
CA HIS A 317 -18.93 -11.41 -8.15
C HIS A 317 -17.91 -11.70 -9.26
N GLY A 318 -18.16 -11.19 -10.47
CA GLY A 318 -17.33 -11.50 -11.63
C GLY A 318 -16.00 -10.76 -11.58
N LEU A 319 -14.93 -11.35 -12.13
CA LEU A 319 -13.59 -10.73 -12.15
C LEU A 319 -13.51 -9.36 -12.83
N GLY A 320 -14.44 -9.07 -13.74
CA GLY A 320 -14.54 -7.76 -14.40
C GLY A 320 -15.28 -6.70 -13.59
N ASN A 321 -15.94 -7.07 -12.49
CA ASN A 321 -16.62 -6.14 -11.61
C ASN A 321 -15.66 -5.64 -10.54
N GLN A 322 -15.03 -4.48 -10.76
CA GLN A 322 -14.02 -3.94 -9.84
C GLN A 322 -14.53 -3.64 -8.43
N PHE A 323 -15.85 -3.60 -8.22
CA PHE A 323 -16.45 -3.38 -6.90
C PHE A 323 -16.51 -4.64 -6.05
N THR A 324 -16.44 -5.83 -6.64
CA THR A 324 -16.70 -7.12 -5.95
C THR A 324 -15.83 -8.25 -6.51
N ASN A 325 -14.84 -7.94 -7.35
CA ASN A 325 -13.98 -8.94 -7.97
C ASN A 325 -13.18 -9.75 -6.95
N ILE A 326 -12.93 -9.20 -5.76
CA ILE A 326 -12.26 -9.89 -4.64
C ILE A 326 -13.13 -10.99 -4.01
N ASP A 327 -14.44 -11.01 -4.28
CA ASP A 327 -15.31 -12.12 -3.88
C ASP A 327 -15.06 -13.35 -4.76
N ASN A 328 -14.51 -13.17 -5.97
CA ASN A 328 -14.30 -14.24 -6.93
C ASN A 328 -13.14 -15.15 -6.49
N TYR A 329 -13.36 -16.47 -6.45
CA TYR A 329 -12.32 -17.42 -6.09
C TYR A 329 -11.07 -17.31 -6.98
N MET A 330 -11.27 -17.05 -8.27
CA MET A 330 -10.18 -16.95 -9.22
C MET A 330 -9.38 -15.65 -9.08
N PHE A 331 -9.91 -14.62 -8.43
CA PHE A 331 -9.13 -13.42 -8.09
C PHE A 331 -7.90 -13.82 -7.29
N TRP A 332 -8.12 -14.61 -6.23
CA TRP A 332 -7.07 -15.08 -5.33
C TRP A 332 -6.10 -16.04 -6.01
N LYS A 333 -6.58 -16.88 -6.93
CA LYS A 333 -5.70 -17.79 -7.70
C LYS A 333 -4.75 -17.04 -8.62
N LEU A 334 -5.24 -15.98 -9.25
CA LEU A 334 -4.50 -15.17 -10.20
C LEU A 334 -3.55 -14.21 -9.51
N HIS A 335 -4.00 -13.52 -8.45
CA HIS A 335 -3.16 -12.64 -7.65
C HIS A 335 -2.13 -13.39 -6.83
N GLY A 336 -2.44 -14.59 -6.34
CA GLY A 336 -1.43 -15.44 -5.73
C GLY A 336 -0.36 -15.93 -6.72
N TRP A 337 -0.68 -16.07 -8.01
CA TRP A 337 0.36 -16.31 -9.03
C TRP A 337 1.27 -15.10 -9.19
N ILE A 338 0.70 -13.88 -9.27
CA ILE A 338 1.47 -12.63 -9.29
C ILE A 338 2.40 -12.54 -8.06
N ASP A 339 1.88 -12.86 -6.87
CA ASP A 339 2.65 -12.86 -5.63
C ASP A 339 3.79 -13.90 -5.66
N ASN A 340 3.54 -15.09 -6.19
CA ASN A 340 4.57 -16.12 -6.39
C ASN A 340 5.67 -15.68 -7.38
N VAL A 341 5.31 -14.96 -8.46
CA VAL A 341 6.29 -14.37 -9.39
C VAL A 341 7.16 -13.35 -8.66
N TRP A 342 6.56 -12.46 -7.87
CA TRP A 342 7.31 -11.47 -7.11
C TRP A 342 8.22 -12.11 -6.05
N GLU A 343 7.74 -13.14 -5.34
CA GLU A 343 8.55 -13.86 -4.37
C GLU A 343 9.77 -14.54 -5.01
N LYS A 344 9.57 -15.23 -6.15
CA LYS A 344 10.68 -15.81 -6.93
C LYS A 344 11.70 -14.75 -7.34
N TYR A 345 11.24 -13.58 -7.80
CA TYR A 345 12.11 -12.46 -8.15
C TYR A 345 12.94 -11.97 -6.95
N ARG A 346 12.30 -11.76 -5.79
CA ARG A 346 12.96 -11.32 -4.56
C ARG A 346 14.03 -12.31 -4.11
N VAL A 347 13.70 -13.60 -4.05
CA VAL A 347 14.64 -14.67 -3.69
C VAL A 347 15.82 -14.72 -4.67
N ALA A 348 15.55 -14.63 -5.98
CA ALA A 348 16.60 -14.64 -7.00
C ALA A 348 17.52 -13.40 -6.96
N LYS A 349 17.02 -12.25 -6.47
CA LYS A 349 17.82 -11.05 -6.17
C LYS A 349 18.54 -11.10 -4.81
N GLY A 350 18.37 -12.18 -4.04
CA GLY A 350 18.97 -12.34 -2.71
C GLY A 350 18.29 -11.53 -1.61
N MET A 351 17.03 -11.11 -1.81
CA MET A 351 16.23 -10.44 -0.78
C MET A 351 15.59 -11.48 0.15
N SER A 352 15.46 -11.15 1.43
CA SER A 352 14.80 -12.05 2.39
C SER A 352 13.28 -11.97 2.24
N PRO A 353 12.55 -13.09 2.35
CA PRO A 353 11.09 -13.09 2.42
C PRO A 353 10.51 -12.31 3.62
N THR A 354 11.35 -12.00 4.62
CA THR A 354 10.95 -11.37 5.89
C THR A 354 11.77 -10.12 6.22
N ASP A 355 12.41 -9.48 5.24
CA ASP A 355 13.11 -8.22 5.51
C ASP A 355 12.16 -7.10 5.93
N GLN A 356 12.71 -6.13 6.67
CA GLN A 356 11.92 -5.05 7.25
C GLN A 356 11.29 -4.15 6.19
N LYS A 357 11.96 -3.92 5.04
CA LYS A 357 11.42 -3.08 3.97
C LYS A 357 10.12 -3.68 3.43
N LEU A 358 10.08 -5.00 3.21
CA LEU A 358 8.85 -5.68 2.78
C LEU A 358 7.76 -5.61 3.85
N LYS A 359 8.09 -5.86 5.13
CA LYS A 359 7.13 -5.75 6.24
C LYS A 359 6.53 -4.36 6.32
N ASP A 360 7.36 -3.32 6.29
CA ASP A 360 6.93 -1.92 6.32
C ASP A 360 6.05 -1.58 5.11
N ALA A 361 6.36 -2.11 3.92
CA ALA A 361 5.57 -1.88 2.72
C ALA A 361 4.19 -2.55 2.78
N VAL A 362 4.12 -3.80 3.25
CA VAL A 362 2.86 -4.54 3.43
C VAL A 362 2.00 -3.87 4.51
N ALA A 363 2.58 -3.51 5.65
CA ALA A 363 1.90 -2.77 6.72
C ALA A 363 1.38 -1.42 6.21
N ALA A 364 2.18 -0.66 5.46
CA ALA A 364 1.75 0.61 4.88
C ALA A 364 0.53 0.47 3.94
N GLN A 365 0.39 -0.65 3.23
CA GLN A 365 -0.77 -0.90 2.39
C GLN A 365 -1.99 -1.37 3.17
N CYS A 366 -1.80 -2.13 4.25
CA CYS A 366 -2.86 -2.46 5.22
C CYS A 366 -3.52 -1.19 5.78
N TYR A 367 -2.68 -0.33 6.35
CA TYR A 367 -3.04 0.98 6.87
C TYR A 367 -3.73 1.91 5.88
N GLU A 368 -3.27 1.93 4.62
CA GLU A 368 -3.94 2.69 3.57
C GLU A 368 -5.34 2.14 3.28
N MET A 369 -5.49 0.81 3.25
CA MET A 369 -6.78 0.16 3.04
C MET A 369 -7.76 0.43 4.19
N ASP A 370 -7.30 0.40 5.43
CA ASP A 370 -8.08 0.79 6.63
C ASP A 370 -8.52 2.25 6.60
N ALA A 371 -7.61 3.17 6.28
CA ALA A 371 -7.92 4.59 6.19
C ALA A 371 -8.97 4.87 5.10
N ILE A 372 -8.91 4.15 3.98
CA ILE A 372 -9.92 4.21 2.93
C ILE A 372 -11.25 3.62 3.42
N ALA A 373 -11.22 2.48 4.09
CA ALA A 373 -12.40 1.83 4.67
C ALA A 373 -13.13 2.77 5.65
N GLN A 374 -12.41 3.51 6.49
CA GLN A 374 -12.97 4.53 7.39
C GLN A 374 -13.60 5.72 6.65
N VAL A 375 -13.08 6.11 5.48
CA VAL A 375 -13.73 7.15 4.66
C VAL A 375 -15.06 6.64 4.10
N ILE A 376 -15.14 5.35 3.75
CA ILE A 376 -16.35 4.71 3.23
C ILE A 376 -17.38 4.53 4.34
N ASN A 377 -16.95 4.02 5.47
CA ASN A 377 -17.75 3.79 6.66
C ASN A 377 -17.06 4.40 7.89
N PRO A 378 -17.42 5.64 8.28
CA PRO A 378 -16.83 6.31 9.44
C PRO A 378 -17.11 5.63 10.78
N ASP A 379 -18.10 4.75 10.83
CA ASP A 379 -18.42 3.95 12.03
C ASP A 379 -17.56 2.68 12.11
N LEU A 380 -16.83 2.33 11.03
CA LEU A 380 -15.85 1.27 11.04
C LEU A 380 -14.70 1.68 11.95
N LYS A 381 -14.62 1.01 13.09
CA LYS A 381 -13.42 0.99 13.91
C LYS A 381 -12.62 -0.18 13.35
N PRO A 382 -11.43 0.04 12.78
CA PRO A 382 -10.53 -1.08 12.50
C PRO A 382 -10.43 -1.93 13.76
N ASP A 383 -10.16 -3.22 13.62
CA ASP A 383 -9.77 -4.10 14.73
C ASP A 383 -8.42 -3.62 15.31
N THR A 384 -8.41 -2.43 15.91
CA THR A 384 -7.73 -2.18 17.15
C THR A 384 -8.62 -2.87 18.18
N ASP A 385 -8.15 -3.96 18.76
CA ASP A 385 -8.76 -4.54 19.96
C ASP A 385 -9.21 -3.37 20.86
N PRO A 386 -10.52 -3.22 21.20
CA PRO A 386 -10.97 -2.12 22.04
C PRO A 386 -10.46 -2.35 23.47
N GLY A 387 -9.19 -2.02 23.70
CA GLY A 387 -8.46 -2.48 24.86
C GLY A 387 -7.26 -1.61 25.21
N ASP A 388 -7.42 -0.30 25.13
CA ASP A 388 -7.25 0.62 26.27
C ASP A 388 -7.24 2.07 25.73
N PRO A 389 -7.85 3.05 26.42
CA PRO A 389 -7.52 4.45 26.14
C PRO A 389 -5.99 4.59 26.13
N LEU A 390 -5.44 5.38 25.19
CA LEU A 390 -4.03 5.73 25.21
C LEU A 390 -3.60 5.93 26.67
N PRO A 391 -2.49 5.31 27.11
CA PRO A 391 -2.07 5.39 28.50
C PRO A 391 -2.14 6.86 28.92
N GLY A 392 -2.78 7.14 30.06
CA GLY A 392 -2.89 8.50 30.54
C GLY A 392 -1.48 9.08 30.58
N GLU A 393 -1.18 10.06 29.74
CA GLU A 393 0.14 10.64 29.64
C GLU A 393 0.07 12.09 30.09
N SER A 394 1.15 12.57 30.72
CA SER A 394 1.26 13.94 31.21
C SER A 394 2.60 14.54 30.83
N GLY A 395 2.70 15.86 30.95
CA GLY A 395 3.90 16.63 30.68
C GLY A 395 3.83 17.47 29.41
N VAL A 396 4.84 18.32 29.25
CA VAL A 396 4.85 19.44 28.27
C VAL A 396 4.54 18.97 26.85
N PHE A 397 5.07 17.81 26.42
CA PHE A 397 4.78 17.33 25.08
C PHE A 397 3.30 16.97 24.92
N HIS A 398 2.76 16.13 25.80
CA HIS A 398 1.37 15.66 25.72
C HIS A 398 0.37 16.81 25.88
N GLU A 399 0.61 17.71 26.84
CA GLU A 399 -0.35 18.75 27.21
C GLU A 399 -0.24 20.02 26.35
N THR A 400 0.94 20.30 25.78
CA THR A 400 1.19 21.58 25.07
C THR A 400 1.61 21.38 23.63
N ILE A 401 2.48 20.41 23.31
CA ILE A 401 3.04 20.27 21.96
C ILE A 401 2.15 19.43 21.04
N ARG A 402 1.67 18.28 21.50
CA ARG A 402 0.77 17.42 20.73
C ARG A 402 -0.49 18.15 20.26
N PRO A 403 -1.17 18.99 21.08
CA PRO A 403 -2.31 19.78 20.60
C PRO A 403 -1.97 20.74 19.45
N ILE A 404 -0.73 21.24 19.36
CA ILE A 404 -0.30 22.07 18.22
C ILE A 404 -0.25 21.23 16.94
N PHE A 405 0.23 19.98 17.03
CA PHE A 405 0.30 19.07 15.89
C PHE A 405 -1.06 18.54 15.46
N GLU A 406 -1.95 18.26 16.41
CA GLU A 406 -3.30 17.75 16.16
C GLU A 406 -4.33 18.86 15.93
N SER A 407 -3.91 20.12 16.01
CA SER A 407 -4.77 21.28 15.75
C SER A 407 -5.37 21.24 14.34
N ALA A 408 -6.69 21.39 14.26
CA ALA A 408 -7.43 21.50 13.00
C ALA A 408 -7.01 22.73 12.16
N ILE A 409 -6.32 23.71 12.77
CA ILE A 409 -5.79 24.90 12.09
C ILE A 409 -4.52 24.56 11.30
N HIS A 410 -3.60 23.82 11.92
CA HIS A 410 -2.28 23.52 11.36
C HIS A 410 -2.28 22.24 10.52
N LYS A 411 -3.15 21.28 10.87
CA LYS A 411 -3.33 19.99 10.19
C LYS A 411 -2.03 19.20 10.02
N CYS A 412 -1.10 19.34 10.96
CA CYS A 412 0.17 18.61 10.91
C CYS A 412 -0.10 17.11 10.95
N SER A 413 -0.94 16.65 11.86
CA SER A 413 -1.39 15.24 11.94
C SER A 413 -2.18 14.80 10.71
N GLY A 414 -2.75 15.69 9.89
CA GLY A 414 -3.42 15.29 8.65
C GLY A 414 -2.46 14.81 7.55
N CYS A 415 -1.23 15.32 7.54
CA CYS A 415 -0.17 14.85 6.62
C CYS A 415 0.80 13.89 7.31
N HIS A 416 0.93 14.01 8.62
CA HIS A 416 1.82 13.25 9.50
C HIS A 416 1.01 12.49 10.54
N ALA A 417 0.01 11.75 10.07
CA ALA A 417 -0.88 10.97 10.93
C ALA A 417 -0.12 9.80 11.58
N ALA A 418 -0.84 8.95 12.30
CA ALA A 418 -0.26 7.75 12.88
C ALA A 418 0.46 6.90 11.80
N PRO A 419 1.49 6.10 12.17
CA PRO A 419 2.16 5.20 11.24
C PRO A 419 1.15 4.34 10.48
N SER A 420 0.03 4.08 11.15
CA SER A 420 -1.15 3.39 10.66
C SER A 420 -1.91 4.02 9.49
N THR A 421 -1.38 5.09 8.89
CA THR A 421 -2.02 5.81 7.77
C THR A 421 -1.05 6.20 6.67
N GLY A 422 0.19 5.68 6.69
CA GLY A 422 1.22 5.99 5.68
C GLY A 422 1.67 7.45 5.73
N PRO A 423 2.17 7.95 6.88
CA PRO A 423 2.39 9.37 7.08
C PRO A 423 3.49 9.93 6.18
N ALA A 424 3.32 11.17 5.73
CA ALA A 424 4.27 11.86 4.88
C ALA A 424 5.66 11.89 5.53
N ALA A 425 6.69 11.61 4.73
CA ALA A 425 8.08 11.50 5.15
C ALA A 425 8.37 10.45 6.24
N GLY A 426 7.44 9.53 6.52
CA GLY A 426 7.58 8.53 7.60
C GLY A 426 7.56 9.16 8.99
N LEU A 427 6.88 10.30 9.15
CA LEU A 427 6.82 11.09 10.37
C LEU A 427 5.40 11.09 10.92
N SER A 428 5.20 10.59 12.14
CA SER A 428 3.92 10.64 12.83
C SER A 428 3.91 11.67 13.95
N LEU A 429 2.90 12.54 13.97
CA LEU A 429 2.78 13.67 14.89
C LEU A 429 1.46 13.66 15.69
N GLY A 430 0.63 12.64 15.53
CA GLY A 430 -0.65 12.50 16.22
C GLY A 430 -1.42 11.27 15.79
N GLY A 431 -2.68 11.19 16.21
CA GLY A 431 -3.57 10.05 15.94
C GLY A 431 -3.69 9.10 17.13
N ASP A 432 -3.82 7.81 16.86
CA ASP A 432 -3.96 6.72 17.83
C ASP A 432 -2.63 6.23 18.43
N ILE A 433 -1.53 6.99 18.25
CA ILE A 433 -0.24 6.70 18.87
C ILE A 433 -0.04 7.45 20.19
N SER A 434 0.75 6.85 21.10
CA SER A 434 1.10 7.50 22.37
C SER A 434 2.02 8.70 22.15
N SER A 435 1.95 9.68 23.04
CA SER A 435 2.87 10.82 23.04
C SER A 435 4.31 10.39 23.28
N THR A 436 4.52 9.33 24.07
CA THR A 436 5.84 8.72 24.24
C THR A 436 6.41 8.23 22.92
N ASP A 437 5.61 7.52 22.11
CA ASP A 437 6.03 6.99 20.81
C ASP A 437 6.27 8.10 19.79
N ILE A 438 5.43 9.15 19.80
CA ILE A 438 5.68 10.35 18.97
C ILE A 438 7.05 10.94 19.32
N VAL A 439 7.34 11.19 20.60
CA VAL A 439 8.62 11.77 21.01
C VAL A 439 9.79 10.85 20.64
N ALA A 440 9.66 9.53 20.83
CA ALA A 440 10.67 8.56 20.43
C ALA A 440 10.92 8.55 18.91
N GLY A 441 9.88 8.76 18.10
CA GLY A 441 9.95 8.93 16.65
C GLY A 441 10.53 10.28 16.18
N LEU A 442 10.62 11.26 17.07
CA LEU A 442 11.14 12.60 16.77
C LEU A 442 12.60 12.79 17.21
N VAL A 443 12.92 12.38 18.43
CA VAL A 443 14.19 12.72 19.07
C VAL A 443 15.33 11.95 18.43
N ASN A 444 16.32 12.69 17.95
CA ASN A 444 17.54 12.19 17.32
C ASN A 444 17.37 11.31 16.07
N LYS A 445 16.17 11.28 15.47
CA LYS A 445 15.91 10.56 14.21
C LYS A 445 16.35 11.38 13.00
N THR A 446 16.86 10.72 11.96
CA THR A 446 17.25 11.37 10.69
C THR A 446 16.02 11.99 10.02
N ALA A 447 16.14 13.23 9.53
CA ALA A 447 15.07 13.86 8.76
C ALA A 447 15.20 13.52 7.27
N LYS A 448 14.27 12.73 6.71
CA LYS A 448 14.27 12.32 5.28
C LYS A 448 14.34 13.51 4.30
N GLY A 449 13.74 14.64 4.68
CA GLY A 449 13.77 15.91 3.93
C GLY A 449 14.68 16.98 4.54
N GLY A 450 15.54 16.65 5.51
CA GLY A 450 16.41 17.60 6.21
C GLY A 450 17.91 17.43 5.97
N GLY A 451 18.34 16.64 4.99
CA GLY A 451 19.75 16.51 4.65
C GLY A 451 20.59 15.99 5.83
N GLN A 452 21.47 16.84 6.36
CA GLN A 452 22.30 16.55 7.54
C GLN A 452 21.58 16.70 8.88
N PHE A 453 20.38 17.29 8.90
CA PHE A 453 19.65 17.56 10.13
C PHE A 453 18.91 16.32 10.67
N LYS A 454 18.65 16.34 11.98
CA LYS A 454 17.75 15.41 12.67
C LYS A 454 16.38 16.05 12.88
N LEU A 455 15.33 15.25 13.04
CA LEU A 455 13.96 15.73 13.28
C LEU A 455 13.89 16.64 14.51
N VAL A 456 14.34 16.14 15.67
CA VAL A 456 14.54 16.93 16.90
C VAL A 456 15.92 16.64 17.49
N VAL A 457 16.68 17.70 17.80
CA VAL A 457 17.94 17.66 18.54
C VAL A 457 17.70 18.27 19.92
N PRO A 458 17.63 17.44 20.98
CA PRO A 458 17.48 17.91 22.36
C PRO A 458 18.45 19.05 22.70
N GLY A 459 17.92 20.14 23.26
CA GLY A 459 18.68 21.33 23.64
C GLY A 459 19.02 22.29 22.50
N ASN A 460 18.75 21.93 21.23
CA ASN A 460 19.14 22.75 20.08
C ASN A 460 18.04 22.86 19.01
N PRO A 461 17.11 23.82 19.16
CA PRO A 461 16.05 24.07 18.18
C PRO A 461 16.60 24.46 16.81
N ASP A 462 17.72 25.18 16.76
CA ASP A 462 18.31 25.67 15.51
C ASP A 462 19.03 24.56 14.73
N GLN A 463 19.15 23.35 15.32
CA GLN A 463 19.58 22.12 14.66
C GLN A 463 18.44 21.09 14.53
N SER A 464 17.22 21.44 14.92
CA SER A 464 16.05 20.56 14.85
C SER A 464 15.25 20.85 13.59
N TRP A 465 15.25 19.91 12.64
CA TRP A 465 14.60 20.10 11.34
C TRP A 465 13.12 20.40 11.47
N LEU A 466 12.42 19.74 12.41
CA LEU A 466 11.01 19.98 12.66
C LEU A 466 10.75 21.46 13.00
N TYR A 467 11.54 22.03 13.91
CA TYR A 467 11.41 23.43 14.31
C TYR A 467 11.71 24.39 13.15
N LEU A 468 12.80 24.15 12.41
CA LEU A 468 13.19 24.99 11.27
C LEU A 468 12.09 25.02 10.18
N LYS A 469 11.38 23.92 9.99
CA LYS A 469 10.27 23.79 9.03
C LYS A 469 9.03 24.56 9.47
N VAL A 470 8.61 24.39 10.73
CA VAL A 470 7.43 25.11 11.26
C VAL A 470 7.70 26.59 11.48
N ALA A 471 8.95 27.00 11.73
CA ALA A 471 9.34 28.41 11.85
C ALA A 471 9.58 29.08 10.50
N GLY A 472 9.60 28.32 9.40
CA GLY A 472 9.90 28.82 8.06
C GLY A 472 11.35 29.29 7.87
N THR A 473 12.29 28.80 8.66
CA THR A 473 13.72 29.16 8.61
C THR A 473 14.60 28.07 7.99
N ALA A 474 14.02 26.94 7.59
CA ALA A 474 14.75 25.82 6.96
C ALA A 474 15.57 26.24 5.72
N GLY A 475 15.09 27.21 4.93
CA GLY A 475 15.78 27.72 3.75
C GLY A 475 17.11 28.42 4.04
N SER A 476 17.25 29.06 5.20
CA SER A 476 18.48 29.76 5.61
C SER A 476 19.33 28.96 6.59
N ALA A 477 18.88 27.79 7.03
CA ALA A 477 19.60 26.93 7.98
C ALA A 477 20.85 26.24 7.39
N GLY A 478 21.11 26.38 6.09
CA GLY A 478 22.28 25.79 5.45
C GLY A 478 22.17 24.27 5.28
N CYS A 479 20.99 23.77 4.91
CA CYS A 479 20.79 22.35 4.61
C CYS A 479 21.73 21.87 3.49
N ARG A 480 22.34 20.70 3.71
CA ARG A 480 23.21 19.97 2.79
C ARG A 480 22.68 18.54 2.68
N PRO A 481 22.44 18.02 1.46
CA PRO A 481 22.05 16.63 1.28
C PRO A 481 23.04 15.67 1.96
N SER A 482 22.54 14.55 2.47
CA SER A 482 23.33 13.49 3.09
C SER A 482 22.89 12.12 2.57
N ALA A 483 23.63 11.06 2.89
CA ALA A 483 23.22 9.69 2.55
C ALA A 483 21.84 9.31 3.11
N GLY A 484 21.39 9.98 4.18
CA GLY A 484 20.11 9.71 4.84
C GLY A 484 18.98 10.70 4.53
N GLY A 485 19.21 11.74 3.72
CA GLY A 485 18.18 12.75 3.49
C GLY A 485 18.46 13.77 2.39
N THR A 486 17.38 14.28 1.79
CA THR A 486 17.38 15.40 0.84
C THR A 486 17.11 16.73 1.55
N CYS A 487 17.31 17.88 0.89
CA CYS A 487 17.00 19.20 1.48
C CYS A 487 15.69 19.76 0.95
N GLN A 488 14.60 19.56 1.70
CA GLN A 488 13.26 20.06 1.37
C GLN A 488 12.91 21.25 2.27
N THR A 489 13.38 22.44 1.90
CA THR A 489 13.34 23.64 2.75
C THR A 489 12.01 24.39 2.81
N GLY A 490 10.97 23.91 2.10
CA GLY A 490 9.64 24.54 2.13
C GLY A 490 9.07 24.63 3.55
N VAL A 491 8.30 25.67 3.84
CA VAL A 491 7.63 25.81 5.14
C VAL A 491 6.60 24.68 5.31
N MET A 492 6.48 24.12 6.51
CA MET A 492 5.44 23.13 6.83
C MET A 492 4.99 23.31 8.28
N PRO A 493 3.69 23.41 8.58
CA PRO A 493 2.57 23.52 7.63
C PRO A 493 2.58 24.88 6.90
N GLN A 494 2.19 24.87 5.62
CA GLN A 494 2.20 26.04 4.74
C GLN A 494 0.79 26.62 4.58
N ALA A 495 0.62 27.92 4.84
CA ALA A 495 -0.57 28.67 4.43
C ALA A 495 -0.57 28.94 2.92
N ALA A 496 -1.71 29.34 2.36
CA ALA A 496 -1.85 29.68 0.94
C ALA A 496 -0.83 30.75 0.46
N ASP A 497 -0.35 31.61 1.36
CA ASP A 497 0.64 32.66 1.08
C ASP A 497 2.10 32.24 1.31
N GLY A 498 2.35 30.95 1.58
CA GLY A 498 3.71 30.42 1.78
C GLY A 498 4.28 30.59 3.18
N LYS A 499 3.53 31.14 4.13
CA LYS A 499 4.00 31.39 5.49
C LYS A 499 3.66 30.25 6.47
N PRO A 500 4.37 30.18 7.62
CA PRO A 500 3.99 29.30 8.72
C PRO A 500 2.56 29.55 9.17
N THR A 501 1.79 28.48 9.40
CA THR A 501 0.47 28.61 10.04
C THR A 501 0.55 28.61 11.56
N VAL A 502 1.63 28.07 12.13
CA VAL A 502 1.86 28.00 13.59
C VAL A 502 2.11 29.41 14.14
N THR A 503 1.42 29.77 15.22
CA THR A 503 1.52 31.11 15.82
C THR A 503 2.86 31.30 16.53
N SER A 504 3.24 32.56 16.78
CA SER A 504 4.47 32.88 17.53
C SER A 504 4.49 32.26 18.93
N ALA A 505 3.33 32.15 19.59
CA ALA A 505 3.23 31.55 20.92
C ALA A 505 3.45 30.02 20.88
N GLU A 506 2.85 29.34 19.91
CA GLU A 506 3.03 27.89 19.69
C GLU A 506 4.47 27.56 19.25
N LEU A 507 5.06 28.39 18.38
CA LEU A 507 6.48 28.30 18.03
C LEU A 507 7.39 28.47 19.25
N ALA A 508 7.07 29.40 20.15
CA ALA A 508 7.80 29.57 21.39
C ALA A 508 7.67 28.35 22.31
N ALA A 509 6.48 27.76 22.43
CA ALA A 509 6.26 26.54 23.19
C ALA A 509 7.07 25.36 22.63
N LEU A 510 7.03 25.12 21.31
CA LEU A 510 7.81 24.07 20.66
C LEU A 510 9.32 24.32 20.83
N ARG A 511 9.78 25.56 20.64
CA ARG A 511 11.19 25.92 20.85
C ARG A 511 11.61 25.62 22.29
N GLN A 512 10.80 26.01 23.26
CA GLN A 512 11.07 25.80 24.68
C GLN A 512 11.12 24.31 25.02
N TRP A 513 10.20 23.48 24.51
CA TRP A 513 10.22 22.03 24.72
C TRP A 513 11.52 21.41 24.19
N ILE A 514 11.96 21.78 22.98
CA ILE A 514 13.24 21.32 22.42
C ILE A 514 14.43 21.81 23.26
N GLN A 515 14.47 23.09 23.63
CA GLN A 515 15.53 23.68 24.47
C GLN A 515 15.63 22.99 25.83
N SER A 516 14.51 22.54 26.37
CA SER A 516 14.44 21.83 27.65
C SER A 516 14.86 20.36 27.55
N GLY A 517 15.41 19.95 26.39
CA GLY A 517 15.90 18.60 26.14
C GLY A 517 14.87 17.67 25.51
N ALA A 518 13.75 18.21 25.00
CA ALA A 518 12.65 17.43 24.42
C ALA A 518 12.21 16.27 25.33
N PRO A 519 11.88 16.54 26.62
CA PRO A 519 11.54 15.48 27.56
C PRO A 519 10.33 14.69 27.05
N ALA A 520 10.41 13.36 27.20
CA ALA A 520 9.30 12.47 26.94
C ALA A 520 8.17 12.69 27.97
N PRO A 521 6.91 12.40 27.61
CA PRO A 521 5.80 12.38 28.56
C PRO A 521 6.03 11.35 29.67
N THR A 522 5.34 11.54 30.79
CA THR A 522 5.24 10.55 31.87
C THR A 522 3.94 9.78 31.74
N LYS A 523 4.00 8.44 31.83
CA LYS A 523 2.80 7.60 31.97
C LYS A 523 2.21 7.81 33.38
N ASN A 524 0.90 8.02 33.46
CA ASN A 524 0.13 8.22 34.69
C ASN A 524 -0.32 6.90 35.32
#